data_AF-A0A6P8GTA7-F1
#
_entry.id   AF-A0A6P8GTA7-F1
#
_cell.length_a   1.000
_cell.length_b   1.000
_cell.length_c   1.000
_cell.angle_alpha   90.00
_cell.angle_beta   90.00
_cell.angle_gamma   90.00
#
_symmetry.space_group_name_H-M   'P 1'
#
loop_
_entity.id
_entity.type
_entity.pdbx_description
1 polymer ?
#
loop_
_entity_poly.entity_id
_entity_poly.type
_entity_poly.pdbx_seq_one_letter_code
_entity_poly.pdbx_strand_id
1 'polypeptide(L)'
;MKMMACRLLMFVFSLAQGNQAGQPFIVTQSPDVEVAFGSSARLQCNIAELFSSCSHVDWLKLDPRKPMVLHVTDRVKMVNPNDINNIVFNSVCWATIPEVTVQDSGMYYCVLSHGQFAYVGNGTRLTVTEPNSVPPAPSIEIIPPMAYASTVPLLCLVSGVIPSQARVSWLINGTVENGWTESALEEDDDPLKRLTQNQILVPAEEWEKGIPCSCVVEFAGKSFSKTLQHDDQCFAVFCIYTVAWVTSSIILLLLVGTTAVCLCKNPPLFV
;
A
#
# COMPACT_ATOMS: atom_id res chain seq x y z
N MET A 1 -39.50 -61.87 -23.26
CA MET A 1 -38.23 -62.59 -23.53
C MET A 1 -37.48 -61.88 -24.64
N LYS A 2 -36.54 -61.01 -24.28
CA LYS A 2 -35.36 -60.59 -25.05
C LYS A 2 -34.59 -59.59 -24.18
N MET A 3 -33.53 -60.10 -23.56
CA MET A 3 -32.45 -59.30 -23.02
C MET A 3 -31.83 -58.50 -24.16
N MET A 4 -31.54 -57.22 -23.94
CA MET A 4 -30.51 -56.55 -24.73
C MET A 4 -29.64 -55.69 -23.83
N ALA A 5 -28.35 -55.93 -24.01
CA ALA A 5 -27.28 -55.68 -23.07
C ALA A 5 -26.89 -54.20 -22.97
N CYS A 6 -26.55 -53.85 -21.74
CA CYS A 6 -25.70 -52.73 -21.35
C CYS A 6 -24.40 -52.71 -22.20
N ARG A 7 -24.13 -51.60 -22.89
CA ARG A 7 -22.79 -51.24 -23.35
C ARG A 7 -22.51 -49.80 -22.97
N LEU A 8 -21.63 -49.64 -21.98
CA LEU A 8 -20.98 -48.40 -21.59
C LEU A 8 -20.38 -47.70 -22.82
N LEU A 9 -20.86 -46.51 -23.15
CA LEU A 9 -20.10 -45.52 -23.91
C LEU A 9 -19.39 -44.64 -22.87
N MET A 10 -18.09 -44.88 -22.70
CA MET A 10 -17.19 -44.00 -21.96
C MET A 10 -17.10 -42.67 -22.72
N PHE A 11 -17.85 -41.66 -22.29
CA PHE A 11 -17.59 -40.28 -22.71
C PHE A 11 -16.33 -39.81 -21.98
N VAL A 12 -15.24 -39.72 -22.73
CA VAL A 12 -14.01 -39.05 -22.29
C VAL A 12 -14.35 -37.57 -22.13
N PHE A 13 -14.45 -37.11 -20.88
CA PHE A 13 -14.50 -35.68 -20.58
C PHE A 13 -13.13 -35.08 -20.92
N SER A 14 -13.06 -34.42 -22.06
CA SER A 14 -11.97 -33.50 -22.37
C SER A 14 -12.05 -32.36 -21.35
N LEU A 15 -11.18 -32.38 -20.33
CA LEU A 15 -10.86 -31.18 -19.57
C LEU A 15 -10.10 -30.25 -20.53
N ALA A 16 -10.85 -29.42 -21.25
CA ALA A 16 -10.30 -28.18 -21.74
C ALA A 16 -9.86 -27.42 -20.49
N GLN A 17 -8.54 -27.37 -20.25
CA GLN A 17 -7.95 -26.43 -19.33
C GLN A 17 -8.37 -25.05 -19.84
N GLY A 18 -9.39 -24.49 -19.20
CA GLY A 18 -9.76 -23.11 -19.37
C GLY A 18 -8.57 -22.28 -18.91
N ASN A 19 -7.74 -21.85 -19.85
CA ASN A 19 -7.02 -20.61 -19.66
C ASN A 19 -8.10 -19.57 -19.33
N GLN A 20 -8.21 -19.18 -18.06
CA GLN A 20 -8.93 -17.97 -17.70
C GLN A 20 -8.10 -16.79 -18.21
N ALA A 21 -8.08 -16.62 -19.52
CA ALA A 21 -7.93 -15.30 -20.08
C ALA A 21 -9.13 -14.53 -19.53
N GLY A 22 -8.87 -13.60 -18.60
CA GLY A 22 -9.90 -12.69 -18.11
C GLY A 22 -10.66 -12.12 -19.29
N GLN A 23 -11.98 -11.93 -19.13
CA GLN A 23 -12.80 -11.37 -20.20
C GLN A 23 -12.10 -10.12 -20.75
N PRO A 24 -11.95 -9.99 -22.08
CA PRO A 24 -11.33 -8.81 -22.65
C PRO A 24 -12.16 -7.59 -22.22
N PHE A 25 -11.49 -6.60 -21.63
CA PHE A 25 -12.13 -5.33 -21.35
C PHE A 25 -12.53 -4.70 -22.69
N ILE A 26 -13.81 -4.38 -22.85
CA ILE A 26 -14.35 -3.76 -24.07
C ILE A 26 -13.73 -2.35 -24.27
N VAL A 27 -13.41 -1.68 -23.16
CA VAL A 27 -12.67 -0.41 -23.13
C VAL A 27 -11.29 -0.68 -22.54
N THR A 28 -10.24 -0.28 -23.23
CA THR A 28 -8.86 -0.48 -22.78
C THR A 28 -8.09 0.83 -22.66
N GLN A 29 -7.15 0.88 -21.73
CA GLN A 29 -6.30 2.02 -21.45
C GLN A 29 -4.84 1.59 -21.33
N SER A 30 -3.91 2.54 -21.46
CA SER A 30 -2.51 2.32 -21.11
C SER A 30 -2.41 2.03 -19.61
N PRO A 31 -1.70 0.96 -19.17
CA PRO A 31 -1.65 0.58 -17.77
C PRO A 31 -0.85 1.56 -16.91
N ASP A 32 0.30 2.03 -17.41
CA ASP A 32 1.25 2.87 -16.68
C ASP A 32 1.70 4.05 -17.54
N VAL A 33 1.66 5.26 -16.98
CA VAL A 33 2.13 6.50 -17.59
C VAL A 33 3.03 7.22 -16.58
N GLU A 34 4.31 7.34 -16.91
CA GLU A 34 5.29 8.05 -16.11
C GLU A 34 5.75 9.31 -16.84
N VAL A 35 5.72 10.45 -16.14
CA VAL A 35 6.06 11.75 -16.71
C VAL A 35 6.78 12.63 -15.70
N ALA A 36 7.56 13.60 -16.19
CA ALA A 36 8.26 14.55 -15.33
C ALA A 36 7.34 15.67 -14.83
N PHE A 37 7.61 16.22 -13.65
CA PHE A 37 6.95 17.39 -13.11
C PHE A 37 6.95 18.55 -14.12
N GLY A 38 5.81 19.24 -14.22
CA GLY A 38 5.60 20.37 -15.14
C GLY A 38 5.41 19.97 -16.60
N SER A 39 5.58 18.69 -16.97
CA SER A 39 5.31 18.22 -18.32
C SER A 39 3.81 17.97 -18.56
N SER A 40 3.44 17.41 -19.71
CA SER A 40 2.04 17.02 -19.99
C SER A 40 1.91 15.49 -20.05
N ALA A 41 1.07 14.93 -19.20
CA ALA A 41 0.71 13.51 -19.27
C ALA A 41 -0.31 13.27 -20.37
N ARG A 42 -0.10 12.23 -21.18
CA ARG A 42 -1.04 11.82 -22.22
C ARG A 42 -1.67 10.48 -21.84
N LEU A 43 -2.99 10.48 -21.69
CA LEU A 43 -3.79 9.32 -21.35
C LEU A 43 -4.50 8.80 -22.60
N GLN A 44 -4.58 7.48 -22.73
CA GLN A 44 -5.18 6.80 -23.87
C GLN A 44 -6.38 5.97 -23.42
N CYS A 45 -7.48 6.08 -24.15
CA CYS A 45 -8.66 5.24 -24.00
C CYS A 45 -9.10 4.69 -25.35
N ASN A 46 -9.10 3.37 -25.52
CA ASN A 46 -9.49 2.67 -26.72
C ASN A 46 -10.92 2.14 -26.57
N ILE A 47 -11.79 2.56 -27.50
CA ILE A 47 -13.23 2.28 -27.54
C ILE A 47 -13.64 1.64 -28.87
N ALA A 48 -12.71 1.04 -29.61
CA ALA A 48 -12.90 0.57 -30.98
C ALA A 48 -14.12 -0.33 -31.17
N GLU A 49 -14.44 -1.19 -30.19
CA GLU A 49 -15.55 -2.15 -30.27
C GLU A 49 -16.94 -1.51 -30.14
N LEU A 50 -17.00 -0.25 -29.67
CA LEU A 50 -18.25 0.42 -29.32
C LEU A 50 -18.69 1.46 -30.35
N PHE A 51 -17.85 1.76 -31.35
CA PHE A 51 -18.15 2.72 -32.43
C PHE A 51 -18.77 4.03 -31.90
N SER A 52 -18.24 4.55 -30.80
CA SER A 52 -18.75 5.77 -30.17
C SER A 52 -17.80 6.95 -30.39
N SER A 53 -18.29 8.15 -30.11
CA SER A 53 -17.50 9.37 -30.14
C SER A 53 -16.74 9.56 -28.83
N CYS A 54 -15.54 10.16 -28.91
CA CYS A 54 -14.80 10.61 -27.73
C CYS A 54 -15.53 11.68 -26.91
N SER A 55 -16.56 12.32 -27.46
CA SER A 55 -17.41 13.26 -26.73
C SER A 55 -18.23 12.61 -25.60
N HIS A 56 -18.37 11.28 -25.62
CA HIS A 56 -19.06 10.53 -24.55
C HIS A 56 -18.08 9.85 -23.57
N VAL A 57 -16.79 10.19 -23.67
CA VAL A 57 -15.75 9.67 -22.79
C VAL A 57 -15.49 10.67 -21.68
N ASP A 58 -15.73 10.23 -20.46
CA ASP A 58 -15.37 10.94 -19.24
C ASP A 58 -14.15 10.29 -18.58
N TRP A 59 -13.35 11.11 -17.90
CA TRP A 59 -12.21 10.65 -17.12
C TRP A 59 -12.46 10.87 -15.63
N LEU A 60 -12.36 9.79 -14.88
CA LEU A 60 -12.55 9.79 -13.43
C LEU A 60 -11.21 9.51 -12.75
N LYS A 61 -10.89 10.29 -11.71
CA LYS A 61 -9.76 10.02 -10.83
C LYS A 61 -10.26 9.31 -9.57
N LEU A 62 -9.56 8.27 -9.16
CA LEU A 62 -9.82 7.60 -7.89
C LEU A 62 -9.46 8.55 -6.73
N ASP A 63 -10.37 8.72 -5.78
CA ASP A 63 -10.18 9.58 -4.62
C ASP A 63 -9.07 9.02 -3.70
N PRO A 64 -7.96 9.75 -3.50
CA PRO A 64 -6.91 9.35 -2.57
C PRO A 64 -7.37 9.45 -1.10
N ARG A 65 -8.60 9.89 -0.80
CA ARG A 65 -9.16 9.94 0.55
C ARG A 65 -10.17 8.84 0.85
N LYS A 66 -10.84 8.32 -0.17
CA LYS A 66 -11.91 7.33 -0.03
C LYS A 66 -11.71 6.21 -1.04
N PRO A 67 -11.11 5.06 -0.64
CA PRO A 67 -10.99 3.93 -1.56
C PRO A 67 -12.39 3.54 -2.04
N MET A 68 -12.56 3.40 -3.36
CA MET A 68 -13.82 3.14 -4.08
C MET A 68 -14.67 4.36 -4.49
N VAL A 69 -14.24 5.60 -4.23
CA VAL A 69 -14.94 6.77 -4.77
C VAL A 69 -14.19 7.34 -5.97
N LEU A 70 -14.85 7.39 -7.12
CA LEU A 70 -14.35 8.01 -8.35
C LEU A 70 -14.92 9.43 -8.46
N HIS A 71 -14.06 10.41 -8.74
CA HIS A 71 -14.48 11.80 -8.96
C HIS A 71 -14.16 12.23 -10.38
N VAL A 72 -15.10 12.94 -11.00
CA VAL A 72 -14.85 13.63 -12.28
C VAL A 72 -13.79 14.68 -12.03
N THR A 73 -12.73 14.67 -12.84
CA THR A 73 -11.64 15.65 -12.75
C THR A 73 -11.63 16.56 -13.96
N ASP A 74 -11.55 17.85 -13.73
CA ASP A 74 -11.42 18.90 -14.75
C ASP A 74 -9.98 19.07 -15.24
N ARG A 75 -8.99 18.47 -14.56
CA ARG A 75 -7.58 18.47 -14.95
C ARG A 75 -7.33 17.74 -16.26
N VAL A 76 -8.15 16.72 -16.56
CA VAL A 76 -8.03 15.94 -17.79
C VAL A 76 -8.74 16.67 -18.92
N LYS A 77 -7.99 17.06 -19.96
CA LYS A 77 -8.50 17.74 -21.16
C LYS A 77 -8.47 16.81 -22.36
N MET A 78 -9.60 16.65 -23.03
CA MET A 78 -9.66 15.86 -24.26
C MET A 78 -8.90 16.56 -25.38
N VAL A 79 -8.01 15.83 -26.07
CA VAL A 79 -7.16 16.36 -27.15
C VAL A 79 -7.94 16.53 -28.46
N ASN A 80 -9.08 15.84 -28.60
CA ASN A 80 -9.89 15.89 -29.83
C ASN A 80 -11.36 16.26 -29.56
N PRO A 81 -11.68 17.53 -29.21
CA PRO A 81 -13.07 17.97 -29.04
C PRO A 81 -13.77 18.28 -30.36
N ASN A 82 -13.02 18.48 -31.45
CA ASN A 82 -13.57 18.97 -32.70
C ASN A 82 -13.87 17.82 -33.67
N ASP A 83 -15.12 17.35 -33.66
CA ASP A 83 -15.78 17.03 -34.92
C ASP A 83 -17.30 17.23 -34.81
N ILE A 84 -17.70 18.50 -34.68
CA ILE A 84 -19.12 18.90 -34.64
C ILE A 84 -19.79 18.66 -36.02
N ASN A 85 -19.02 18.39 -37.09
CA ASN A 85 -19.53 18.32 -38.46
C ASN A 85 -19.15 17.07 -39.26
N ASN A 86 -18.38 16.12 -38.73
CA ASN A 86 -18.21 14.79 -39.33
C ASN A 86 -18.26 13.74 -38.21
N ILE A 87 -19.08 12.70 -38.40
CA ILE A 87 -19.15 11.57 -37.46
C ILE A 87 -17.87 10.75 -37.63
N VAL A 88 -16.77 11.19 -37.02
CA VAL A 88 -15.53 10.43 -36.94
C VAL A 88 -15.60 9.57 -35.69
N PHE A 89 -15.88 8.29 -35.88
CA PHE A 89 -15.79 7.28 -34.83
C PHE A 89 -14.31 7.05 -34.50
N ASN A 90 -13.83 7.70 -33.44
CA ASN A 90 -12.47 7.53 -32.97
C ASN A 90 -12.35 6.22 -32.20
N SER A 91 -11.56 5.29 -32.72
CA SER A 91 -11.22 4.05 -32.00
C SER A 91 -10.38 4.32 -30.75
N VAL A 92 -9.62 5.42 -30.75
CA VAL A 92 -8.73 5.81 -29.65
C VAL A 92 -8.93 7.27 -29.29
N CYS A 93 -9.40 7.49 -28.06
CA CYS A 93 -9.58 8.79 -27.44
C CYS A 93 -8.34 9.16 -26.62
N TRP A 94 -7.81 10.34 -26.93
CA TRP A 94 -6.65 10.89 -26.23
C TRP A 94 -7.08 12.02 -25.31
N ALA A 95 -6.56 11.99 -24.09
CA ALA A 95 -6.69 13.08 -23.14
C ALA A 95 -5.31 13.47 -22.61
N THR A 96 -5.20 14.71 -22.15
CA THR A 96 -3.96 15.26 -21.61
C THR A 96 -4.21 15.93 -20.28
N ILE A 97 -3.27 15.77 -19.35
CA ILE A 97 -3.17 16.59 -18.15
C ILE A 97 -2.01 17.55 -18.38
N PRO A 98 -2.26 18.85 -18.56
CA PRO A 98 -1.20 19.83 -18.74
C PRO A 98 -0.54 20.17 -17.39
N GLU A 99 0.75 20.51 -17.43
CA GLU A 99 1.52 21.00 -16.27
C GLU A 99 1.31 20.12 -15.03
N VAL A 100 1.70 18.86 -15.14
CA VAL A 100 1.47 17.87 -14.11
C VAL A 100 2.27 18.16 -12.84
N THR A 101 1.63 17.94 -11.70
CA THR A 101 2.23 18.04 -10.37
C THR A 101 2.25 16.66 -9.71
N VAL A 102 2.99 16.50 -8.61
CA VAL A 102 3.00 15.24 -7.84
C VAL A 102 1.58 14.85 -7.40
N GLN A 103 0.73 15.84 -7.14
CA GLN A 103 -0.68 15.64 -6.75
C GLN A 103 -1.56 15.07 -7.87
N ASP A 104 -1.13 15.20 -9.13
CA ASP A 104 -1.81 14.58 -10.26
C ASP A 104 -1.54 13.07 -10.31
N SER A 105 -0.55 12.54 -9.58
CA SER A 105 -0.34 11.09 -9.49
C SER A 105 -1.58 10.36 -8.96
N GLY A 106 -1.85 9.15 -9.47
CA GLY A 106 -2.98 8.32 -9.04
C GLY A 106 -3.57 7.45 -10.14
N MET A 107 -4.72 6.84 -9.85
CA MET A 107 -5.45 5.99 -10.79
C MET A 107 -6.53 6.77 -11.54
N TYR A 108 -6.51 6.67 -12.86
CA TYR A 108 -7.45 7.32 -13.78
C TYR A 108 -8.23 6.27 -14.58
N TYR A 109 -9.54 6.41 -14.61
CA TYR A 109 -10.43 5.51 -15.33
C TYR A 109 -11.14 6.27 -16.44
N CYS A 110 -11.07 5.71 -17.65
CA CYS A 110 -11.88 6.13 -18.77
C CYS A 110 -13.27 5.50 -18.62
N VAL A 111 -14.32 6.29 -18.77
CA VAL A 111 -15.71 5.82 -18.76
C VAL A 111 -16.39 6.28 -20.03
N LEU A 112 -16.80 5.33 -20.86
CA LEU A 112 -17.59 5.60 -22.05
C LEU A 112 -19.07 5.39 -21.75
N SER A 113 -19.86 6.44 -21.96
CA SER A 113 -21.32 6.33 -21.98
C SER A 113 -21.82 6.04 -23.39
N HIS A 114 -22.49 4.91 -23.58
CA HIS A 114 -23.06 4.52 -24.88
C HIS A 114 -24.47 3.97 -24.68
N GLY A 115 -25.48 4.74 -25.11
CA GLY A 115 -26.89 4.44 -24.84
C GLY A 115 -27.18 4.51 -23.34
N GLN A 116 -27.65 3.40 -22.76
CA GLN A 116 -27.93 3.28 -21.31
C GLN A 116 -26.79 2.61 -20.53
N PHE A 117 -25.68 2.29 -21.18
CA PHE A 117 -24.58 1.55 -20.58
C PHE A 117 -23.36 2.45 -20.36
N ALA A 118 -22.66 2.19 -19.27
CA ALA A 118 -21.36 2.77 -18.98
C ALA A 118 -20.29 1.67 -19.03
N TYR A 119 -19.26 1.88 -19.83
CA TYR A 119 -18.13 0.97 -19.96
C TYR A 119 -16.89 1.59 -19.32
N VAL A 120 -16.36 0.93 -18.31
CA VAL A 120 -15.19 1.40 -17.56
C VAL A 120 -13.95 0.70 -18.09
N GLY A 121 -12.91 1.47 -18.38
CA GLY A 121 -11.62 0.93 -18.79
C GLY A 121 -10.88 0.24 -17.63
N ASN A 122 -9.82 -0.48 -17.98
CA ASN A 122 -8.95 -1.18 -17.02
C ASN A 122 -8.12 -0.24 -16.12
N GLY A 123 -8.18 1.08 -16.33
CA GLY A 123 -7.47 2.08 -15.55
C GLY A 123 -6.05 2.37 -16.05
N THR A 124 -5.59 3.59 -15.78
CA THR A 124 -4.23 4.07 -16.05
C THR A 124 -3.64 4.60 -14.75
N ARG A 125 -2.48 4.10 -14.38
CA ARG A 125 -1.68 4.64 -13.27
C ARG A 125 -0.80 5.76 -13.80
N LEU A 126 -1.03 6.97 -13.30
CA LEU A 126 -0.19 8.13 -13.57
C LEU A 126 0.81 8.33 -12.42
N THR A 127 2.09 8.37 -12.76
CA THR A 127 3.18 8.68 -11.83
C THR A 127 3.91 9.92 -12.31
N VAL A 128 3.90 10.98 -11.50
CA VAL A 128 4.63 12.22 -11.79
C VAL A 128 5.92 12.24 -10.98
N THR A 129 7.05 12.27 -11.69
CA THR A 129 8.39 12.28 -11.12
C THR A 129 8.97 13.69 -11.14
N GLU A 130 9.48 14.18 -10.02
CA GLU A 130 10.13 15.48 -9.99
C GLU A 130 11.64 15.32 -10.22
N PRO A 131 12.23 16.00 -11.22
CA PRO A 131 13.65 15.85 -11.51
C PRO A 131 14.48 16.32 -10.31
N ASN A 132 15.36 15.43 -9.84
CA ASN A 132 16.26 15.63 -8.69
C ASN A 132 15.60 15.65 -7.30
N SER A 133 14.30 15.35 -7.17
CA SER A 133 13.76 15.07 -5.85
C SER A 133 14.17 13.65 -5.47
N VAL A 134 15.06 13.55 -4.48
CA VAL A 134 15.13 12.34 -3.68
C VAL A 134 13.87 12.40 -2.82
N PRO A 135 12.86 11.55 -3.02
CA PRO A 135 11.75 11.53 -2.09
C PRO A 135 12.32 11.28 -0.69
N PRO A 136 11.82 12.00 0.33
CA PRO A 136 12.27 11.79 1.69
C PRO A 136 12.16 10.30 2.02
N ALA A 137 13.16 9.79 2.74
CA ALA A 137 13.15 8.39 3.13
C ALA A 137 11.84 8.09 3.88
N PRO A 138 11.11 7.03 3.51
CA PRO A 138 9.89 6.66 4.20
C PRO A 138 10.22 6.28 5.65
N SER A 139 9.31 6.59 6.56
CA SER A 139 9.44 6.12 7.93
C SER A 139 8.86 4.72 8.01
N ILE A 140 9.68 3.79 8.51
CA ILE A 140 9.32 2.37 8.64
C ILE A 140 9.32 2.03 10.13
N GLU A 141 8.25 1.41 10.60
CA GLU A 141 8.13 0.87 11.94
C GLU A 141 7.61 -0.56 11.88
N ILE A 142 8.23 -1.46 12.66
CA ILE A 142 7.78 -2.84 12.79
C ILE A 142 7.23 -2.99 14.20
N ILE A 143 5.96 -3.37 14.29
CA ILE A 143 5.25 -3.61 15.55
C ILE A 143 5.16 -5.13 15.74
N PRO A 144 5.92 -5.70 16.70
CA PRO A 144 5.72 -7.08 17.15
C PRO A 144 4.46 -7.19 18.02
N PRO A 145 3.88 -8.40 18.15
CA PRO A 145 2.75 -8.62 19.02
C PRO A 145 3.19 -8.67 20.49
N MET A 146 2.28 -8.31 21.40
CA MET A 146 2.53 -8.47 22.86
C MET A 146 2.49 -9.94 23.30
N ALA A 147 1.76 -10.80 22.58
CA ALA A 147 1.67 -12.22 22.85
C ALA A 147 1.40 -12.97 21.54
N TYR A 148 1.92 -14.18 21.43
CA TYR A 148 1.73 -15.05 20.29
C TYR A 148 1.67 -16.51 20.72
N ALA A 149 1.14 -17.37 19.85
CA ALA A 149 1.05 -18.81 20.08
C ALA A 149 1.92 -19.54 19.04
N SER A 150 1.31 -20.24 18.08
CA SER A 150 2.04 -20.93 17.01
C SER A 150 2.60 -20.00 15.94
N THR A 151 2.06 -18.78 15.81
CA THR A 151 2.47 -17.79 14.82
C THR A 151 2.54 -16.40 15.45
N VAL A 152 3.48 -15.60 14.95
CA VAL A 152 3.82 -14.25 15.40
C VAL A 152 3.33 -13.27 14.34
N PRO A 153 2.22 -12.56 14.57
CA PRO A 153 1.78 -11.51 13.65
C PRO A 153 2.69 -10.29 13.76
N LEU A 154 3.44 -9.98 12.70
CA LEU A 154 4.23 -8.76 12.59
C LEU A 154 3.52 -7.76 11.70
N LEU A 155 3.52 -6.50 12.11
CA LEU A 155 2.93 -5.38 11.36
C LEU A 155 4.01 -4.37 10.97
N CYS A 156 4.15 -4.10 9.68
CA CYS A 156 4.99 -3.03 9.17
C CYS A 156 4.14 -1.80 8.87
N LEU A 157 4.40 -0.70 9.55
CA LEU A 157 3.83 0.61 9.29
C LEU A 157 4.82 1.43 8.46
N VAL A 158 4.36 1.93 7.33
CA VAL A 158 5.14 2.73 6.38
C VAL A 158 4.44 4.06 6.17
N SER A 159 5.12 5.16 6.49
CA SER A 159 4.61 6.51 6.29
C SER A 159 5.48 7.35 5.37
N GLY A 160 4.89 8.40 4.79
CA GLY A 160 5.58 9.29 3.86
C GLY A 160 5.70 8.77 2.42
N VAL A 161 4.93 7.73 2.07
CA VAL A 161 4.89 7.16 0.72
C VAL A 161 3.55 7.40 0.02
N ILE A 162 3.57 7.42 -1.31
CA ILE A 162 2.37 7.35 -2.14
C ILE A 162 2.12 5.86 -2.44
N PRO A 163 1.02 5.24 -1.97
CA PRO A 163 0.86 3.77 -2.05
C PRO A 163 0.87 3.22 -3.46
N SER A 164 0.40 3.98 -4.46
CA SER A 164 0.44 3.54 -5.86
C SER A 164 1.85 3.45 -6.43
N GLN A 165 2.84 4.04 -5.75
CA GLN A 165 4.25 4.09 -6.15
C GLN A 165 5.17 3.32 -5.17
N ALA A 166 4.60 2.67 -4.16
CA ALA A 166 5.35 1.94 -3.14
C ALA A 166 4.98 0.46 -3.15
N ARG A 167 5.99 -0.41 -3.03
CA ARG A 167 5.82 -1.85 -2.82
C ARG A 167 6.39 -2.25 -1.48
N VAL A 168 5.56 -2.87 -0.64
CA VAL A 168 5.96 -3.33 0.69
C VAL A 168 6.00 -4.85 0.69
N SER A 169 7.09 -5.43 1.21
CA SER A 169 7.31 -6.88 1.30
C SER A 169 8.11 -7.22 2.55
N TRP A 170 8.18 -8.50 2.90
CA TRP A 170 9.00 -8.99 4.00
C TRP A 170 10.15 -9.82 3.48
N LEU A 171 11.34 -9.65 4.06
CA LEU A 171 12.49 -10.51 3.87
C LEU A 171 12.71 -11.30 5.17
N ILE A 172 12.41 -12.59 5.13
CA ILE A 172 12.49 -13.52 6.26
C ILE A 172 13.35 -14.70 5.82
N ASN A 173 14.43 -14.98 6.56
CA ASN A 173 15.35 -16.08 6.26
C ASN A 173 15.91 -16.06 4.81
N GLY A 174 16.07 -14.88 4.22
CA GLY A 174 16.53 -14.70 2.84
C GLY A 174 15.44 -14.88 1.77
N THR A 175 14.21 -15.21 2.14
CA THR A 175 13.06 -15.33 1.24
C THR A 175 12.20 -14.08 1.28
N VAL A 176 11.78 -13.60 0.11
CA VAL A 176 10.85 -12.47 -0.01
C VAL A 176 9.42 -12.98 0.03
N GLU A 177 8.68 -12.56 1.05
CA GLU A 177 7.29 -12.91 1.28
C GLU A 177 6.37 -11.70 1.12
N ASN A 178 5.20 -11.90 0.52
CA ASN A 178 4.19 -10.86 0.43
C ASN A 178 3.24 -10.98 1.63
N GLY A 179 3.18 -9.93 2.45
CA GLY A 179 2.17 -9.82 3.50
C GLY A 179 0.84 -9.27 2.98
N TRP A 180 -0.14 -9.21 3.87
CA TRP A 180 -1.41 -8.52 3.64
C TRP A 180 -1.19 -7.01 3.70
N THR A 181 -1.43 -6.29 2.60
CA THR A 181 -1.20 -4.83 2.52
C THR A 181 -2.52 -4.06 2.53
N GLU A 182 -2.60 -3.04 3.38
CA GLU A 182 -3.69 -2.07 3.42
C GLU A 182 -3.12 -0.66 3.56
N SER A 183 -3.71 0.34 2.91
CA SER A 183 -3.26 1.74 3.02
C SER A 183 -4.41 2.63 3.46
N ALA A 184 -4.18 3.40 4.51
CA ALA A 184 -5.11 4.41 5.03
C ALA A 184 -4.52 5.82 4.85
N LEU A 185 -5.38 6.85 4.88
CA LEU A 185 -4.91 8.24 4.89
C LEU A 185 -4.01 8.51 6.10
N GLU A 186 -2.90 9.22 5.87
CA GLU A 186 -2.23 9.93 6.96
C GLU A 186 -3.08 11.16 7.34
N GLU A 187 -3.13 11.47 8.63
CA GLU A 187 -3.86 12.63 9.18
C GLU A 187 -3.12 13.95 8.91
N ASP A 188 -1.95 13.89 8.25
CA ASP A 188 -1.04 15.01 7.96
C ASP A 188 -1.49 15.90 6.78
N ASP A 189 -0.84 17.06 6.64
CA ASP A 189 -1.16 18.14 5.67
C ASP A 189 -1.04 17.73 4.18
N ASP A 190 -0.40 16.60 3.85
CA ASP A 190 -0.27 16.10 2.47
C ASP A 190 -1.25 14.94 2.18
N PRO A 191 -2.37 15.18 1.47
CA PRO A 191 -3.40 14.18 1.23
C PRO A 191 -2.98 13.05 0.27
N LEU A 192 -1.78 13.09 -0.32
CA LEU A 192 -1.25 11.99 -1.13
C LEU A 192 -0.44 10.98 -0.34
N LYS A 193 0.08 11.37 0.84
CA LYS A 193 0.79 10.47 1.73
C LYS A 193 -0.22 9.64 2.51
N ARG A 194 0.07 8.36 2.61
CA ARG A 194 -0.82 7.38 3.23
C ARG A 194 -0.01 6.45 4.11
N LEU A 195 -0.57 6.14 5.27
CA LEU A 195 -0.05 5.14 6.17
C LEU A 195 -0.32 3.77 5.55
N THR A 196 0.72 3.14 5.04
CA THR A 196 0.65 1.79 4.47
C THR A 196 1.03 0.78 5.54
N GLN A 197 0.12 -0.17 5.76
CA GLN A 197 0.26 -1.25 6.71
C GLN A 197 0.48 -2.54 5.95
N ASN A 198 1.48 -3.33 6.33
CA ASN A 198 1.71 -4.66 5.77
C ASN A 198 1.88 -5.67 6.90
N GLN A 199 0.97 -6.64 6.99
CA GLN A 199 0.95 -7.66 8.04
C GLN A 199 1.41 -9.02 7.51
N ILE A 200 2.25 -9.71 8.27
CA ILE A 200 2.66 -11.09 7.98
C ILE A 200 2.58 -11.98 9.23
N LEU A 201 2.37 -13.28 9.02
CA LEU A 201 2.35 -14.29 10.08
C LEU A 201 3.65 -15.12 9.98
N VAL A 202 4.53 -14.96 10.96
CA VAL A 202 5.80 -15.69 11.03
C VAL A 202 5.63 -16.92 11.94
N PRO A 203 6.13 -18.11 11.58
CA PRO A 203 6.12 -19.26 12.48
C PRO A 203 6.88 -18.96 13.78
N ALA A 204 6.32 -19.33 14.94
CA ALA A 204 6.97 -19.10 16.23
C ALA A 204 8.37 -19.74 16.31
N GLU A 205 8.55 -20.91 15.69
CA GLU A 205 9.84 -21.59 15.64
C GLU A 205 10.92 -20.78 14.91
N GLU A 206 10.55 -20.06 13.84
CA GLU A 206 11.48 -19.18 13.11
C GLU A 206 11.82 -17.93 13.92
N TRP A 207 10.81 -17.35 14.55
CA TRP A 207 10.95 -16.17 15.40
C TRP A 207 11.82 -16.44 16.63
N GLU A 208 11.58 -17.54 17.34
CA GLU A 208 12.34 -17.94 18.54
C GLU A 208 13.79 -18.33 18.23
N LYS A 209 14.10 -18.73 16.99
CA LYS A 209 15.46 -18.93 16.51
C LYS A 209 16.23 -17.63 16.27
N GLY A 210 15.59 -16.47 16.48
CA GLY A 210 16.19 -15.16 16.26
C GLY A 210 16.34 -14.83 14.77
N ILE A 211 15.53 -15.43 13.89
CA ILE A 211 15.58 -15.13 12.46
C ILE A 211 15.16 -13.67 12.24
N PRO A 212 15.99 -12.85 11.58
CA PRO A 212 15.67 -11.45 11.35
C PRO A 212 14.50 -11.32 10.38
N CYS A 213 13.49 -10.56 10.79
CA CYS A 213 12.33 -10.22 9.97
C CYS A 213 12.49 -8.78 9.49
N SER A 214 12.68 -8.59 8.19
CA SER A 214 12.87 -7.24 7.63
C SER A 214 11.69 -6.81 6.78
N CYS A 215 11.10 -5.66 7.08
CA CYS A 215 10.15 -5.01 6.18
C CYS A 215 10.93 -4.22 5.13
N VAL A 216 10.68 -4.49 3.85
CA VAL A 216 11.34 -3.88 2.69
C VAL A 216 10.32 -3.06 1.92
N VAL A 217 10.64 -1.78 1.73
CA VAL A 217 9.83 -0.79 1.02
C VAL A 217 10.59 -0.33 -0.21
N GLU A 218 10.08 -0.66 -1.38
CA GLU A 218 10.54 -0.10 -2.65
C GLU A 218 9.70 1.14 -2.96
N PHE A 219 10.33 2.31 -3.00
CA PHE A 219 9.65 3.57 -3.28
C PHE A 219 10.57 4.47 -4.11
N ALA A 220 10.04 4.99 -5.23
CA ALA A 220 10.76 5.84 -6.18
C ALA A 220 12.13 5.28 -6.63
N GLY A 221 12.15 3.99 -6.98
CA GLY A 221 13.36 3.30 -7.46
C GLY A 221 14.44 3.08 -6.40
N LYS A 222 14.14 3.37 -5.12
CA LYS A 222 15.02 3.08 -3.97
C LYS A 222 14.39 2.01 -3.09
N SER A 223 15.26 1.27 -2.40
CA SER A 223 14.86 0.27 -1.42
C SER A 223 15.23 0.74 -0.03
N PHE A 224 14.26 0.73 0.87
CA PHE A 224 14.40 1.05 2.29
C PHE A 224 13.99 -0.17 3.09
N SER A 225 14.66 -0.44 4.20
CA SER A 225 14.28 -1.55 5.06
C SER A 225 14.49 -1.25 6.53
N LYS A 226 13.68 -1.92 7.35
CA LYS A 226 13.87 -2.01 8.79
C LYS A 226 13.84 -3.47 9.18
N THR A 227 14.71 -3.86 10.09
CA THR A 227 14.83 -5.23 10.59
C THR A 227 14.43 -5.27 12.05
N LEU A 228 13.65 -6.29 12.41
CA LEU A 228 13.33 -6.61 13.79
C LEU A 228 13.82 -8.03 14.10
N GLN A 229 14.42 -8.21 15.27
CA GLN A 229 14.79 -9.51 15.81
C GLN A 229 14.09 -9.77 17.16
N HIS A 230 13.93 -11.05 17.50
CA HIS A 230 13.31 -11.48 18.76
C HIS A 230 13.94 -10.83 20.00
N ASP A 231 15.27 -10.73 20.04
CA ASP A 231 16.00 -10.22 21.21
C ASP A 231 15.91 -8.70 21.39
N ASP A 232 15.56 -7.95 20.33
CA ASP A 232 15.41 -6.48 20.40
C ASP A 232 14.29 -6.07 21.38
N GLN A 233 13.30 -6.94 21.58
CA GLN A 233 12.15 -6.69 22.46
C GLN A 233 12.48 -6.94 23.95
N CYS A 234 13.42 -7.84 24.23
CA CYS A 234 13.86 -8.14 25.59
C CYS A 234 14.78 -7.04 26.15
N PHE A 235 15.61 -6.45 25.30
CA PHE A 235 16.57 -5.43 25.69
C PHE A 235 15.91 -4.16 26.26
N ALA A 236 14.82 -3.70 25.65
CA ALA A 236 14.09 -2.51 26.08
C ALA A 236 13.45 -2.70 27.47
N VAL A 237 12.83 -3.87 27.70
CA VAL A 237 12.17 -4.19 28.98
C VAL A 237 13.20 -4.33 30.09
N PHE A 238 14.31 -5.04 29.84
CA PHE A 238 15.41 -5.18 30.80
C PHE A 238 16.02 -3.81 31.16
N CYS A 239 16.19 -2.91 30.19
CA CYS A 239 16.66 -1.53 30.45
C CYS A 239 15.70 -0.75 31.35
N ILE A 240 14.38 -0.86 31.15
CA ILE A 240 13.38 -0.18 32.00
C ILE A 240 13.42 -0.72 33.43
N TYR A 241 13.47 -2.05 33.60
CA TYR A 241 13.52 -2.67 34.92
C TYR A 241 14.82 -2.34 35.68
N THR A 242 15.97 -2.36 35.00
CA THR A 242 17.25 -2.00 35.62
C THR A 242 17.29 -0.53 36.04
N VAL A 243 16.78 0.40 35.21
CA VAL A 243 16.66 1.82 35.57
C VAL A 243 15.70 2.03 36.75
N ALA A 244 14.56 1.34 36.78
CA ALA A 244 13.62 1.39 37.90
C ALA A 244 14.22 0.87 39.21
N TRP A 245 15.02 -0.21 39.15
CA TRP A 245 15.73 -0.75 40.31
C TRP A 245 16.80 0.19 40.84
N VAL A 246 17.61 0.78 39.96
CA VAL A 246 18.68 1.71 40.33
C VAL A 246 18.09 2.98 40.94
N THR A 247 17.05 3.54 40.33
CA THR A 247 16.36 4.73 40.87
C THR A 247 15.74 4.46 42.23
N SER A 248 15.05 3.33 42.41
CA SER A 248 14.50 2.91 43.70
C SER A 248 15.58 2.77 44.78
N SER A 249 16.72 2.15 44.44
CA SER A 249 17.85 1.97 45.37
C SER A 249 18.48 3.31 45.79
N ILE A 250 18.63 4.25 44.85
CA ILE A 250 19.16 5.59 45.14
C ILE A 250 18.20 6.37 46.05
N ILE A 251 16.89 6.32 45.78
CA ILE A 251 15.87 6.97 46.62
C ILE A 251 15.91 6.43 48.05
N LEU A 252 16.05 5.11 48.21
CA LEU A 252 16.17 4.49 49.53
C LEU A 252 17.41 4.97 50.28
N LEU A 253 18.57 5.05 49.61
CA LEU A 253 19.80 5.57 50.22
C LEU A 253 19.67 7.04 50.64
N LEU A 254 19.01 7.87 49.83
CA LEU A 254 18.74 9.27 50.18
C LEU A 254 17.82 9.38 51.40
N LEU A 255 16.75 8.58 51.46
CA LEU A 255 15.84 8.56 52.61
C LEU A 255 16.55 8.11 53.89
N VAL A 256 17.35 7.04 53.84
CA VAL A 256 18.14 6.57 54.99
C VAL A 256 19.20 7.59 55.40
N GLY A 257 19.85 8.26 54.43
CA GLY A 257 20.80 9.32 54.70
C GLY A 257 20.15 10.52 55.41
N THR A 258 18.97 10.95 54.94
CA THR A 258 18.23 12.06 55.58
C THR A 258 17.75 11.70 56.99
N THR A 259 17.24 10.48 57.23
CA THR A 259 16.82 10.06 58.58
C THR A 259 18.01 9.94 59.53
N ALA A 260 19.15 9.40 59.07
CA ALA A 260 20.38 9.34 59.86
C ALA A 260 20.90 10.75 60.23
N VAL A 261 20.90 11.70 59.29
CA VAL A 261 21.30 13.10 59.56
C VAL A 261 20.33 13.78 60.53
N CYS A 262 19.02 13.53 60.41
CA CYS A 262 18.01 14.04 61.34
C CYS A 262 18.19 13.48 62.77
N LEU A 263 18.50 12.18 62.90
CA LEU A 263 18.80 11.54 64.19
C LEU A 263 20.10 12.05 64.81
N CYS A 264 21.12 12.35 63.99
CA CYS A 264 22.37 12.94 64.47
C CYS A 264 22.22 14.41 64.89
N LYS A 265 21.28 15.16 64.29
CA LYS A 265 21.03 16.57 64.65
C LYS A 265 20.14 16.76 65.89
N ASN A 266 19.28 15.80 66.20
CA ASN A 266 18.42 15.81 67.39
C ASN A 266 18.74 14.59 68.27
N PRO A 267 19.81 14.63 69.09
CA PRO A 267 20.02 13.59 70.10
C PRO A 267 18.83 13.60 71.09
N PRO A 268 18.35 12.43 71.53
CA PRO A 268 17.25 12.37 72.48
C PRO A 268 17.65 13.07 73.79
N LEU A 269 16.92 14.11 74.16
CA LEU A 269 16.96 14.70 75.50
C LEU A 269 16.37 13.67 76.47
N PHE A 270 17.25 12.89 77.10
CA PHE A 270 16.89 12.10 78.28
C PHE A 270 16.64 13.08 79.44
N VAL A 271 15.37 13.22 79.84
CA VAL A 271 14.92 13.84 81.10
C VAL A 271 14.53 12.72 82.06
#